data_AF-A0A3L8CU54-F1
#
_entry.id   AF-A0A3L8CU54-F1
#
_cell.length_a   1.000
_cell.length_b   1.000
_cell.length_c   1.000
_cell.angle_alpha   90.00
_cell.angle_beta   90.00
_cell.angle_gamma   90.00
#
_symmetry.space_group_name_H-M   'P 1'
#
loop_
_entity.id
_entity.type
_entity.pdbx_description
1 polymer ?
#
loop_
_entity_poly.entity_id
_entity_poly.type
_entity_poly.pdbx_seq_one_letter_code
_entity_poly.pdbx_strand_id
1 'polypeptide(L)'
;MGLMFGYDFAYTWELVVDFFFAIYGYGLAAGSFTLVIGLCTWHHNHKKRLTIFPTRFNRQRREVCFNPEDATEPVFVPWESLSAWVIESQGATQYGIQRQYGMGIGFQHGETLTSVEFPCFGLPIAISHWEAIRGYMEYEINDLKTIQDPLDLQNPGDPSHEGLHTFHNARARMHQQIRDGERNRLSGFFWYLYHVMTLWTIPNHLTEWEVRRIQKMAPHAMPEVMQQWSEPLPKEQWTKPSEELVRMSEQVRQLHKRQPRRPITEIFAEVRRMNPCRKPGG
;
A
#
# COMPACT_ATOMS: atom_id res chain seq x y z
N MET A 1 40.38 24.00 10.04
CA MET A 1 41.71 23.65 10.57
C MET A 1 42.74 24.77 10.36
N GLY A 2 42.94 25.34 9.16
CA GLY A 2 43.94 26.40 8.92
C GLY A 2 43.81 27.68 9.78
N LEU A 3 42.60 28.28 9.88
CA LEU A 3 42.35 29.46 10.72
C LEU A 3 42.56 29.22 12.23
N MET A 4 42.42 27.97 12.69
CA MET A 4 42.66 27.60 14.11
C MET A 4 44.15 27.55 14.46
N PHE A 5 45.05 27.51 13.47
CA PHE A 5 46.50 27.48 13.62
C PHE A 5 47.18 28.81 13.24
N GLY A 6 46.41 29.89 13.04
CA GLY A 6 46.94 31.23 12.77
C GLY A 6 47.37 31.51 11.32
N TYR A 7 46.95 30.67 10.36
CA TYR A 7 47.19 30.95 8.93
C TYR A 7 46.27 32.05 8.40
N ASP A 8 46.80 32.84 7.45
CA ASP A 8 46.05 33.89 6.77
C ASP A 8 44.81 33.33 6.03
N PHE A 9 43.76 34.14 5.95
CA PHE A 9 42.49 33.75 5.34
C PHE A 9 42.67 33.41 3.86
N ALA A 10 43.50 34.17 3.13
CA ALA A 10 43.77 33.91 1.71
C ALA A 10 44.46 32.56 1.50
N TYR A 11 45.47 32.25 2.32
CA TYR A 11 46.17 30.96 2.27
C TYR A 11 45.24 29.78 2.60
N THR A 12 44.38 29.94 3.61
CA THR A 12 43.39 28.91 3.96
C THR A 12 42.37 28.69 2.84
N TRP A 13 41.98 29.76 2.14
CA TRP A 13 41.06 29.72 1.00
C TRP A 13 41.67 29.01 -0.22
N GLU A 14 42.91 29.32 -0.57
CA GLU A 14 43.64 28.65 -1.67
C GLU A 14 43.75 27.14 -1.44
N LEU A 15 44.11 26.71 -0.23
CA LEU A 15 44.16 25.28 0.11
C LEU A 15 42.81 24.57 -0.03
N VAL A 16 41.71 25.24 0.34
CA VAL A 16 40.35 24.67 0.19
C VAL A 16 39.99 24.52 -1.28
N VAL A 17 40.31 25.52 -2.10
CA VAL A 17 40.04 25.50 -3.55
C VAL A 17 40.85 24.41 -4.25
N ASP A 18 42.14 24.29 -3.94
CA ASP A 18 43.02 23.27 -4.51
C ASP A 18 42.57 21.86 -4.12
N PHE A 19 42.23 21.66 -2.85
CA PHE A 19 41.69 20.39 -2.37
C PHE A 19 40.34 20.05 -3.02
N PHE A 20 39.47 21.05 -3.20
CA PHE A 20 38.21 20.89 -3.90
C PHE A 20 38.44 20.43 -5.34
N PHE A 21 39.29 21.11 -6.12
CA PHE A 21 39.56 20.71 -7.51
C PHE A 21 40.26 19.36 -7.61
N ALA A 22 41.16 19.03 -6.67
CA ALA A 22 41.84 17.73 -6.62
C ALA A 22 40.86 16.57 -6.41
N ILE A 23 39.80 16.79 -5.61
CA ILE A 23 38.81 15.74 -5.29
C ILE A 23 37.58 15.80 -6.19
N TYR A 24 37.28 16.95 -6.80
CA TYR A 24 36.09 17.17 -7.62
C TYR A 24 35.96 16.13 -8.74
N GLY A 25 37.05 15.83 -9.45
CA GLY A 25 37.05 14.80 -10.50
C GLY A 25 36.72 13.40 -9.96
N TYR A 26 37.31 13.01 -8.83
CA TYR A 26 37.02 11.73 -8.17
C TYR A 26 35.60 11.69 -7.62
N GLY A 27 35.10 12.80 -7.07
CA GLY A 27 33.74 12.93 -6.55
C GLY A 27 32.69 12.82 -7.66
N LEU A 28 32.91 13.46 -8.81
CA LEU A 28 32.06 13.31 -9.98
C LEU A 28 32.05 11.88 -10.52
N ALA A 29 33.22 11.25 -10.62
CA ALA A 29 33.33 9.87 -11.06
C ALA A 29 32.60 8.92 -10.10
N ALA A 30 32.94 8.97 -8.81
CA ALA A 30 32.31 8.13 -7.78
C ALA A 30 30.80 8.36 -7.68
N GLY A 31 30.35 9.62 -7.77
CA GLY A 31 28.93 9.98 -7.79
C GLY A 31 28.22 9.40 -9.01
N SER A 32 28.82 9.51 -10.20
CA SER A 32 28.29 8.95 -11.44
C SER A 32 28.20 7.42 -11.38
N PHE A 33 29.25 6.75 -10.88
CA PHE A 33 29.22 5.30 -10.69
C PHE A 33 28.15 4.85 -9.69
N THR A 34 28.00 5.56 -8.57
CA THR A 34 26.97 5.27 -7.56
C THR A 34 25.56 5.46 -8.15
N LEU A 35 25.36 6.53 -8.92
CA LEU A 35 24.09 6.79 -9.60
C LEU A 35 23.77 5.71 -10.64
N VAL A 36 24.75 5.27 -11.43
CA VAL A 36 24.56 4.17 -12.39
C VAL A 36 24.20 2.87 -11.68
N ILE A 37 24.89 2.51 -10.60
CA ILE A 37 24.57 1.32 -9.80
C ILE A 37 23.16 1.42 -9.23
N GLY A 38 22.79 2.60 -8.69
CA GLY A 38 21.46 2.88 -8.17
C GLY A 38 20.36 2.72 -9.22
N LEU A 39 20.55 3.31 -10.42
CA LEU A 39 19.62 3.18 -11.54
C LEU A 39 19.52 1.74 -12.06
N CYS A 40 20.63 1.01 -12.14
CA CYS A 40 20.63 -0.40 -12.55
C CYS A 40 19.86 -1.26 -11.56
N THR A 41 20.09 -1.07 -10.26
CA THR A 41 19.39 -1.80 -9.18
C THR A 41 17.91 -1.46 -9.17
N TRP A 42 17.58 -0.18 -9.29
CA TRP A 42 16.21 0.31 -9.42
C TRP A 42 15.51 -0.33 -10.62
N HIS A 43 16.13 -0.29 -11.80
CA HIS A 43 15.57 -0.86 -13.02
C HIS A 43 15.38 -2.38 -12.93
N HIS A 44 16.34 -3.11 -12.33
CA HIS A 44 16.24 -4.55 -12.09
C HIS A 44 15.08 -4.89 -11.16
N ASN A 45 14.97 -4.20 -10.02
CA ASN A 45 13.88 -4.42 -9.08
C ASN A 45 12.52 -4.01 -9.66
N HIS A 46 12.47 -2.93 -10.44
CA HIS A 46 11.25 -2.53 -11.14
C HIS A 46 10.84 -3.54 -12.21
N LYS A 47 11.77 -4.21 -12.89
CA LYS A 47 11.43 -5.32 -13.80
C LYS A 47 10.87 -6.52 -13.05
N LYS A 48 11.44 -6.89 -11.90
CA LYS A 48 10.92 -7.99 -11.06
C LYS A 48 9.50 -7.72 -10.55
N ARG A 49 9.18 -6.48 -10.18
CA ARG A 49 7.83 -6.11 -9.73
C ARG A 49 6.75 -6.29 -10.79
N LEU A 50 7.12 -6.28 -12.08
CA LEU A 50 6.16 -6.45 -13.18
C LEU A 50 5.71 -7.90 -13.37
N THR A 51 6.50 -8.88 -12.93
CA THR A 51 6.18 -10.31 -13.07
C THR A 51 5.39 -10.84 -11.87
N ILE A 52 5.30 -10.06 -10.79
CA ILE A 52 4.54 -10.45 -9.59
C ILE A 52 3.09 -10.03 -9.81
N PHE A 53 2.20 -11.02 -9.85
CA PHE A 53 0.77 -10.79 -9.94
C PHE A 53 0.21 -10.47 -8.56
N PRO A 54 -0.40 -9.29 -8.35
CA PRO A 54 -0.98 -8.97 -7.07
C PRO A 54 -2.19 -9.87 -6.80
N THR A 55 -2.35 -10.32 -5.56
CA THR A 55 -3.59 -10.96 -5.09
C THR A 55 -4.75 -10.02 -5.28
N ARG A 56 -5.85 -10.52 -5.84
CA ARG A 56 -7.04 -9.72 -6.14
C ARG A 56 -8.23 -10.22 -5.34
N PHE A 57 -9.04 -9.28 -4.89
CA PHE A 57 -10.28 -9.55 -4.17
C PHE A 57 -11.45 -9.15 -5.06
N ASN A 58 -12.40 -10.07 -5.26
CA ASN A 58 -13.63 -9.77 -5.99
C ASN A 58 -14.83 -9.93 -5.06
N ARG A 59 -15.38 -8.81 -4.62
CA ARG A 59 -16.56 -8.74 -3.77
C ARG A 59 -17.79 -9.35 -4.44
N GLN A 60 -18.01 -9.08 -5.73
CA GLN A 60 -19.21 -9.48 -6.45
C GLN A 60 -19.32 -11.01 -6.53
N ARG A 61 -18.18 -11.68 -6.74
CA ARG A 61 -18.09 -13.14 -6.74
C ARG A 61 -17.90 -13.73 -5.33
N ARG A 62 -17.50 -12.91 -4.34
CA ARG A 62 -17.03 -13.32 -3.00
C ARG A 62 -15.88 -14.33 -3.08
N GLU A 63 -14.88 -14.01 -3.90
CA GLU A 63 -13.72 -14.85 -4.16
C GLU A 63 -12.41 -14.03 -4.12
N VAL A 64 -11.31 -14.72 -3.86
CA VAL A 64 -9.95 -14.17 -3.87
C VAL A 64 -9.12 -14.94 -4.87
N CYS A 65 -8.41 -14.22 -5.73
CA CYS A 65 -7.52 -14.78 -6.73
C CYS A 65 -6.08 -14.75 -6.19
N PHE A 66 -5.50 -15.94 -6.02
CA PHE A 66 -4.10 -16.15 -5.71
C PHE A 66 -3.33 -16.56 -6.96
N ASN A 67 -2.08 -16.13 -7.05
CA ASN A 67 -1.16 -16.64 -8.05
C ASN A 67 0.10 -17.18 -7.36
N PRO A 68 0.12 -18.48 -6.99
CA PRO A 68 1.30 -19.11 -6.42
C PRO A 68 2.47 -19.04 -7.41
N GLU A 69 3.71 -18.89 -6.92
CA GLU A 69 4.90 -18.83 -7.79
C GLU A 69 5.07 -20.09 -8.66
N ASP A 70 4.56 -21.23 -8.18
CA ASP A 70 4.68 -22.55 -8.84
C ASP A 70 3.50 -22.91 -9.75
N ALA A 71 2.42 -22.14 -9.76
CA ALA A 71 1.21 -22.47 -10.51
C ALA A 71 1.19 -21.77 -11.88
N THR A 72 0.85 -22.53 -12.93
CA THR A 72 0.67 -21.96 -14.29
C THR A 72 -0.66 -21.21 -14.43
N GLU A 73 -1.64 -21.52 -13.58
CA GLU A 73 -2.97 -20.92 -13.60
C GLU A 73 -3.33 -20.26 -12.25
N PRO A 74 -4.08 -19.15 -12.27
CA PRO A 74 -4.54 -18.48 -11.06
C PRO A 74 -5.53 -19.37 -10.28
N VAL A 75 -5.39 -19.39 -8.96
CA VAL A 75 -6.26 -20.15 -8.06
C VAL A 75 -7.32 -19.23 -7.47
N PHE A 76 -8.59 -19.54 -7.71
CA PHE A 76 -9.73 -18.82 -7.15
C PHE A 76 -10.23 -19.51 -5.88
N VAL A 77 -10.31 -18.76 -4.80
CA VAL A 77 -10.65 -19.26 -3.47
C VAL A 77 -11.87 -18.52 -2.94
N PRO A 78 -12.92 -19.23 -2.46
CA PRO A 78 -14.06 -18.58 -1.82
C PRO A 78 -13.62 -17.75 -0.60
N TRP A 79 -14.12 -16.52 -0.50
CA TRP A 79 -13.78 -15.58 0.58
C TRP A 79 -13.99 -16.16 1.99
N GLU A 80 -15.03 -16.97 2.17
CA GLU A 80 -15.37 -17.56 3.48
C GLU A 80 -14.48 -18.74 3.88
N SER A 81 -13.74 -19.31 2.91
CA SER A 81 -12.74 -20.35 3.16
C SER A 81 -11.35 -19.79 3.49
N LEU A 82 -11.18 -18.48 3.30
CA LEU A 82 -9.93 -17.79 3.51
C LEU A 82 -9.60 -17.69 5.01
N SER A 83 -8.35 -18.00 5.34
CA SER A 83 -7.83 -17.82 6.69
C SER A 83 -6.93 -16.58 6.72
N ALA A 84 -7.08 -15.77 7.77
CA ALA A 84 -6.20 -14.64 8.04
C ALA A 84 -5.60 -14.78 9.43
N TRP A 85 -4.33 -14.43 9.56
CA TRP A 85 -3.60 -14.52 10.82
C TRP A 85 -2.63 -13.35 10.99
N VAL A 86 -2.23 -13.12 12.23
CA VAL A 86 -1.17 -12.18 12.58
C VAL A 86 -0.02 -12.97 13.19
N ILE A 87 1.16 -12.79 12.62
CA ILE A 87 2.41 -13.35 13.10
C ILE A 87 3.06 -12.31 14.00
N GLU A 88 3.48 -12.71 15.19
CA GLU A 88 4.36 -11.93 16.05
C GLU A 88 5.71 -12.65 16.16
N SER A 89 6.77 -11.96 15.75
CA SER A 89 8.15 -12.40 15.94
C SER A 89 8.83 -11.46 16.93
N GLN A 90 9.55 -12.02 17.90
CA GLN A 90 10.31 -11.25 18.88
C GLN A 90 11.78 -11.68 18.85
N GLY A 91 12.67 -10.71 18.64
CA GLY A 91 14.12 -10.90 18.69
C GLY A 91 14.74 -10.13 19.85
N ALA A 92 15.54 -10.80 20.68
CA ALA A 92 16.34 -10.13 21.70
C ALA A 92 17.66 -9.65 21.10
N THR A 93 17.95 -8.35 21.24
CA THR A 93 19.23 -7.74 20.82
C THR A 93 19.90 -7.08 22.02
N GLN A 94 21.18 -6.72 21.89
CA GLN A 94 21.91 -5.96 22.93
C GLN A 94 21.24 -4.60 23.24
N TYR A 95 20.40 -4.09 22.34
CA TYR A 95 19.67 -2.83 22.47
C TYR A 95 18.22 -2.99 22.94
N GLY A 96 17.78 -4.22 23.28
CA GLY A 96 16.44 -4.52 23.78
C GLY A 96 15.68 -5.53 22.92
N ILE A 97 14.41 -5.73 23.26
CA ILE A 97 13.50 -6.66 22.57
C ILE A 97 12.90 -5.95 21.36
N GLN A 98 13.24 -6.41 20.16
CA GLN A 98 12.61 -5.96 18.93
C GLN A 98 11.45 -6.88 18.59
N ARG A 99 10.24 -6.31 18.44
CA ARG A 99 9.05 -7.02 17.99
C ARG A 99 8.75 -6.67 16.54
N GLN A 100 8.46 -7.69 15.74
CA GLN A 100 8.03 -7.56 14.36
C GLN A 100 6.68 -8.24 14.23
N TYR A 101 5.73 -7.58 13.59
CA TYR A 101 4.43 -8.16 13.29
C TYR A 101 4.33 -8.39 11.79
N GLY A 102 3.58 -9.41 11.39
CA GLY A 102 3.21 -9.67 10.01
C GLY A 102 1.75 -10.03 9.93
N MET A 103 1.08 -9.63 8.86
CA MET A 103 -0.27 -10.11 8.58
C MET A 103 -0.22 -11.05 7.38
N GLY A 104 -0.77 -12.25 7.56
CA GLY A 104 -0.89 -13.27 6.54
C GLY A 104 -2.33 -13.50 6.16
N ILE A 105 -2.57 -13.69 4.87
CA ILE A 105 -3.85 -14.17 4.33
C ILE A 105 -3.53 -15.36 3.43
N GLY A 106 -4.27 -16.45 3.60
CA GLY A 106 -4.04 -17.63 2.79
C GLY A 106 -5.12 -18.68 2.93
N PHE A 107 -4.90 -19.78 2.23
CA PHE A 107 -5.78 -20.93 2.25
C PHE A 107 -4.96 -22.20 2.24
N GLN A 108 -5.54 -23.25 2.81
CA GLN A 108 -4.91 -24.55 2.84
C GLN A 108 -5.28 -25.32 1.56
N HIS A 109 -4.30 -25.63 0.73
CA HIS A 109 -4.46 -26.49 -0.44
C HIS A 109 -3.74 -27.81 -0.17
N GLY A 110 -4.49 -28.84 0.25
CA GLY A 110 -3.91 -30.11 0.68
C GLY A 110 -3.00 -29.93 1.91
N GLU A 111 -1.74 -30.34 1.80
CA GLU A 111 -0.73 -30.20 2.86
C GLU A 111 0.01 -28.86 2.83
N THR A 112 -0.09 -28.09 1.74
CA THR A 112 0.62 -26.83 1.56
C THR A 112 -0.28 -25.62 1.87
N LEU A 113 0.20 -24.75 2.76
CA LEU A 113 -0.42 -23.45 3.01
C LEU A 113 0.07 -22.45 1.96
N THR A 114 -0.82 -22.01 1.07
CA THR A 114 -0.52 -20.90 0.16
C THR A 114 -0.94 -19.61 0.84
N SER A 115 0.03 -18.76 1.16
CA SER A 115 -0.20 -17.50 1.87
C SER A 115 0.49 -16.33 1.21
N VAL A 116 -0.08 -15.15 1.44
CA VAL A 116 0.54 -13.86 1.18
C VAL A 116 0.70 -13.17 2.51
N GLU A 117 1.94 -12.86 2.83
CA GLU A 117 2.32 -12.25 4.10
C GLU A 117 2.99 -10.90 3.84
N PHE A 118 2.61 -9.90 4.62
CA PHE A 118 3.24 -8.59 4.57
C PHE A 118 3.60 -8.10 5.98
N PRO A 119 4.73 -7.39 6.13
CA PRO A 119 5.16 -6.89 7.42
C PRO A 119 4.24 -5.77 7.91
N CYS A 120 3.96 -5.77 9.21
CA CYS A 120 3.17 -4.75 9.91
C CYS A 120 3.96 -4.17 11.08
N PHE A 121 3.84 -2.86 11.30
CA PHE A 121 4.55 -2.15 12.37
C PHE A 121 3.80 -2.16 13.71
N GLY A 122 2.99 -3.19 13.96
CA GLY A 122 2.22 -3.34 15.20
C GLY A 122 0.96 -4.19 15.03
N LEU A 123 0.52 -4.83 16.12
CA LEU A 123 -0.72 -5.61 16.15
C LEU A 123 -1.96 -4.77 15.77
N PRO A 124 -2.17 -3.53 16.29
CA PRO A 124 -3.33 -2.73 15.88
C PRO A 124 -3.36 -2.42 14.38
N ILE A 125 -2.18 -2.28 13.77
CA ILE A 125 -2.04 -2.03 12.33
C ILE A 125 -2.39 -3.30 11.54
N ALA A 126 -1.93 -4.47 11.98
CA ALA A 126 -2.33 -5.73 11.34
C ALA A 126 -3.86 -5.94 11.38
N ILE A 127 -4.48 -5.66 12.53
CA ILE A 127 -5.94 -5.73 12.68
C ILE A 127 -6.63 -4.71 11.78
N SER A 128 -6.09 -3.49 11.65
CA SER A 128 -6.70 -2.47 10.78
C SER A 128 -6.61 -2.84 9.30
N HIS A 129 -5.53 -3.49 8.85
CA HIS A 129 -5.42 -4.01 7.49
C HIS A 129 -6.48 -5.07 7.22
N TRP A 130 -6.67 -6.01 8.15
CA TRP A 130 -7.74 -7.01 8.04
C TRP A 130 -9.12 -6.37 7.99
N GLU A 131 -9.40 -5.42 8.89
CA GLU A 131 -10.67 -4.71 8.92
C GLU A 131 -10.93 -3.89 7.65
N ALA A 132 -9.89 -3.32 7.02
CA ALA A 132 -10.02 -2.64 5.74
C ALA A 132 -10.42 -3.60 4.60
N ILE A 133 -9.77 -4.77 4.52
CA ILE A 133 -10.09 -5.80 3.52
C ILE A 133 -11.50 -6.36 3.76
N ARG A 134 -11.82 -6.71 5.01
CA ARG A 134 -13.15 -7.19 5.40
C ARG A 134 -14.22 -6.14 5.13
N GLY A 135 -13.92 -4.87 5.39
CA GLY A 135 -14.80 -3.74 5.11
C GLY A 135 -15.11 -3.59 3.63
N TYR A 136 -14.09 -3.73 2.78
CA TYR A 136 -14.26 -3.77 1.32
C TYR A 136 -15.14 -4.95 0.88
N MET A 137 -14.87 -6.16 1.40
CA MET A 137 -15.58 -7.38 0.99
C MET A 137 -17.02 -7.48 1.50
N GLU A 138 -17.31 -7.01 2.73
CA GLU A 138 -18.61 -7.23 3.38
C GLU A 138 -19.54 -6.02 3.35
N TYR A 139 -19.05 -4.81 3.58
CA TYR A 139 -19.92 -3.65 3.86
C TYR A 139 -19.82 -2.50 2.86
N GLU A 140 -18.82 -2.49 1.96
CA GLU A 140 -18.53 -1.34 1.10
C GLU A 140 -18.40 -0.06 1.95
N ILE A 141 -17.49 -0.09 2.93
CA ILE A 141 -17.36 0.98 3.93
C ILE A 141 -17.01 2.33 3.28
N ASN A 142 -16.26 2.32 2.17
CA ASN A 142 -15.80 3.54 1.50
C ASN A 142 -15.95 3.40 -0.02
N ASP A 143 -16.38 4.50 -0.64
CA ASP A 143 -16.21 4.67 -2.08
C ASP A 143 -14.71 4.71 -2.39
N LEU A 144 -14.30 4.16 -3.54
CA LEU A 144 -12.91 4.12 -3.97
C LEU A 144 -12.34 5.53 -4.02
N LYS A 145 -13.15 6.50 -4.46
CA LYS A 145 -12.78 7.92 -4.48
C LYS A 145 -12.42 8.44 -3.08
N THR A 146 -13.17 8.08 -2.04
CA THR A 146 -12.90 8.54 -0.66
C THR A 146 -11.56 8.02 -0.15
N ILE A 147 -11.15 6.81 -0.55
CA ILE A 147 -9.85 6.24 -0.16
C ILE A 147 -8.72 6.89 -0.97
N GLN A 148 -8.91 7.03 -2.29
CA GLN A 148 -7.88 7.52 -3.21
C GLN A 148 -7.69 9.03 -3.19
N ASP A 149 -8.73 9.78 -2.82
CA ASP A 149 -8.73 11.23 -2.84
C ASP A 149 -9.26 11.82 -1.53
N PRO A 150 -8.53 11.66 -0.41
CA PRO A 150 -8.96 12.14 0.91
C PRO A 150 -9.02 13.68 0.99
N LEU A 151 -8.35 14.38 0.07
CA LEU A 151 -8.32 15.84 0.00
C LEU A 151 -9.32 16.39 -1.03
N ASP A 152 -10.13 15.53 -1.64
CA ASP A 152 -11.10 15.83 -2.70
C ASP A 152 -10.50 16.71 -3.81
N LEU A 153 -9.27 16.43 -4.24
CA LEU A 153 -8.55 17.17 -5.27
C LEU A 153 -8.95 16.77 -6.70
N GLN A 154 -9.67 15.67 -6.88
CA GLN A 154 -10.15 15.20 -8.19
C GLN A 154 -11.47 15.87 -8.57
N ASN A 155 -11.49 16.50 -9.73
CA ASN A 155 -12.69 17.11 -10.31
C ASN A 155 -13.49 16.08 -11.13
N PRO A 156 -14.78 16.36 -11.44
CA PRO A 156 -15.58 15.51 -12.33
C PRO A 156 -14.92 15.38 -13.70
N GLY A 157 -14.56 14.15 -14.10
CA GLY A 157 -13.91 13.84 -15.38
C GLY A 157 -12.39 13.63 -15.29
N ASP A 158 -11.78 13.86 -14.12
CA ASP A 158 -10.37 13.53 -13.92
C ASP A 158 -10.14 12.01 -13.82
N PRO A 159 -8.94 11.51 -14.19
CA PRO A 159 -8.56 10.13 -13.95
C PRO A 159 -8.58 9.77 -12.45
N SER A 160 -8.84 8.50 -12.12
CA SER A 160 -8.89 8.04 -10.73
C SER A 160 -7.54 8.00 -10.01
N HIS A 161 -6.42 8.11 -10.73
CA HIS A 161 -5.07 8.07 -10.16
C HIS A 161 -4.55 9.49 -9.90
N GLU A 162 -3.67 9.67 -8.92
CA GLU A 162 -3.01 10.96 -8.69
C GLU A 162 -2.02 11.30 -9.83
N GLY A 163 -1.90 12.58 -10.17
CA GLY A 163 -1.04 13.02 -11.28
C GLY A 163 -0.90 14.54 -11.41
N LEU A 164 -0.62 15.03 -12.62
CA LEU A 164 -0.44 16.46 -12.85
C LEU A 164 -1.75 17.24 -12.66
N HIS A 165 -2.89 16.62 -12.97
CA HIS A 165 -4.21 17.22 -12.79
C HIS A 165 -4.50 17.51 -11.31
N THR A 166 -4.16 16.61 -10.38
CA THR A 166 -4.35 16.86 -8.94
C THR A 166 -3.52 18.05 -8.46
N PHE A 167 -2.30 18.21 -8.98
CA PHE A 167 -1.46 19.39 -8.71
C PHE A 167 -2.06 20.69 -9.26
N HIS A 168 -2.56 20.68 -10.49
CA HIS A 168 -3.23 21.84 -11.08
C HIS A 168 -4.52 22.19 -10.32
N ASN A 169 -5.29 21.19 -9.90
CA ASN A 169 -6.50 21.37 -9.10
C ASN A 169 -6.18 21.93 -7.71
N ALA A 170 -5.16 21.40 -7.04
CA ALA A 170 -4.69 21.90 -5.75
C ALA A 170 -4.24 23.36 -5.85
N ARG A 171 -3.53 23.72 -6.92
CA ARG A 171 -3.10 25.10 -7.19
C ARG A 171 -4.29 26.02 -7.45
N ALA A 172 -5.26 25.58 -8.25
CA ALA A 172 -6.47 26.34 -8.55
C ALA A 172 -7.31 26.59 -7.29
N ARG A 173 -7.54 25.55 -6.48
CA ARG A 173 -8.23 25.62 -5.19
C ARG A 173 -7.53 26.56 -4.22
N MET A 174 -6.21 26.47 -4.11
CA MET A 174 -5.43 27.39 -3.27
C MET A 174 -5.63 28.85 -3.72
N HIS A 175 -5.58 29.13 -5.02
CA HIS A 175 -5.81 30.50 -5.51
C HIS A 175 -7.24 30.99 -5.27
N GLN A 176 -8.23 30.11 -5.34
CA GLN A 176 -9.62 30.42 -4.97
C GLN A 176 -9.72 30.77 -3.49
N GLN A 177 -9.20 29.93 -2.59
CA GLN A 177 -9.19 30.19 -1.14
C GLN A 177 -8.49 31.50 -0.77
N ILE A 178 -7.43 31.88 -1.49
CA ILE A 178 -6.75 33.16 -1.29
C ILE A 178 -7.59 34.35 -1.78
N ARG A 179 -8.35 34.17 -2.86
CA ARG A 179 -9.27 35.19 -3.40
C ARG A 179 -10.48 35.38 -2.49
N ASP A 180 -10.99 34.29 -1.95
CA ASP A 180 -12.18 34.25 -1.09
C ASP A 180 -11.85 34.66 0.36
N GLY A 181 -10.57 34.86 0.68
CA GLY A 181 -10.10 35.31 1.99
C GLY A 181 -9.99 34.20 3.05
N GLU A 182 -10.32 32.96 2.70
CA GLU A 182 -10.20 31.79 3.58
C GLU A 182 -8.73 31.46 3.91
N ARG A 183 -7.81 31.83 3.01
CA ARG A 183 -6.40 31.49 3.11
C ARG A 183 -5.49 32.72 2.92
N ASN A 184 -4.51 32.89 3.82
CA ASN A 184 -3.56 34.00 3.74
C ASN A 184 -2.60 33.85 2.54
N ARG A 185 -2.29 34.95 1.84
CA ARG A 185 -1.27 35.01 0.76
C ARG A 185 0.09 34.44 1.17
N LEU A 186 0.50 34.62 2.43
CA LEU A 186 1.74 34.05 2.96
C LEU A 186 1.78 32.52 2.86
N SER A 187 0.63 31.86 3.10
CA SER A 187 0.53 30.40 2.98
C SER A 187 0.57 29.92 1.53
N GLY A 188 0.24 30.78 0.56
CA GLY A 188 0.44 30.51 -0.87
C GLY A 188 1.93 30.60 -1.25
N PHE A 189 2.66 31.57 -0.70
CA PHE A 189 4.11 31.65 -0.88
C PHE A 189 4.83 30.40 -0.36
N PHE A 190 4.52 29.95 0.86
CA PHE A 190 5.10 28.72 1.41
C PHE A 190 4.68 27.46 0.64
N TRP A 191 3.47 27.42 0.09
CA TRP A 191 3.06 26.32 -0.78
C TRP A 191 3.95 26.23 -2.02
N TYR A 192 4.25 27.36 -2.67
CA TYR A 192 5.17 27.36 -3.81
C TYR A 192 6.61 27.02 -3.41
N LEU A 193 7.10 27.55 -2.29
CA LEU A 193 8.43 27.21 -1.78
C LEU A 193 8.57 25.71 -1.52
N TYR A 194 7.58 25.11 -0.86
CA TYR A 194 7.54 23.66 -0.62
C TYR A 194 7.62 22.88 -1.92
N HIS A 195 6.81 23.23 -2.93
CA HIS A 195 6.82 22.53 -4.21
C HIS A 195 8.12 22.72 -4.98
N VAL A 196 8.75 23.90 -4.96
CA VAL A 196 10.08 24.09 -5.57
C VAL A 196 11.12 23.18 -4.90
N MET A 197 11.08 23.09 -3.57
CA MET A 197 11.98 22.22 -2.80
C MET A 197 11.72 20.72 -3.06
N THR A 198 10.51 20.33 -3.45
CA THR A 198 10.14 18.93 -3.78
C THR A 198 10.12 18.64 -5.29
N LEU A 199 10.92 19.37 -6.09
CA LEU A 199 11.06 19.16 -7.54
C LEU A 199 9.82 19.51 -8.37
N TRP A 200 8.99 20.41 -7.86
CA TRP A 200 7.83 21.01 -8.52
C TRP A 200 6.84 19.96 -9.05
N THR A 201 6.66 19.88 -10.37
CA THR A 201 5.76 18.94 -11.05
C THR A 201 6.44 17.66 -11.51
N ILE A 202 7.76 17.53 -11.32
CA ILE A 202 8.53 16.35 -11.76
C ILE A 202 8.00 15.06 -11.10
N PRO A 203 7.70 15.02 -9.78
CA PRO A 203 7.12 13.82 -9.16
C PRO A 203 5.79 13.41 -9.81
N ASN A 204 4.92 14.37 -10.14
CA ASN A 204 3.62 14.09 -10.77
C ASN A 204 3.77 13.54 -12.19
N HIS A 205 4.74 14.05 -12.96
CA HIS A 205 5.08 13.48 -14.27
C HIS A 205 5.63 12.06 -14.16
N LEU A 206 6.42 11.78 -13.13
CA LEU A 206 6.93 10.44 -12.85
C LEU A 206 5.78 9.48 -12.50
N THR A 207 4.84 9.90 -11.65
CA THR A 207 3.64 9.12 -11.33
C THR A 207 2.81 8.82 -12.57
N GLU A 208 2.52 9.82 -13.40
CA GLU A 208 1.79 9.59 -14.66
C GLU A 208 2.54 8.67 -15.63
N TRP A 209 3.86 8.82 -15.74
CA TRP A 209 4.68 7.92 -16.55
C TRP A 209 4.59 6.48 -16.04
N GLU A 210 4.68 6.28 -14.72
CA GLU A 210 4.59 4.97 -14.10
C GLU A 210 3.21 4.35 -14.29
N VAL A 211 2.13 5.11 -14.07
CA VAL A 211 0.75 4.67 -14.31
C VAL A 211 0.56 4.26 -15.78
N ARG A 212 0.97 5.11 -16.74
CA ARG A 212 0.87 4.78 -18.17
C ARG A 212 1.68 3.53 -18.53
N ARG A 213 2.85 3.34 -17.92
CA ARG A 213 3.69 2.16 -18.12
C ARG A 213 3.01 0.91 -17.58
N ILE A 214 2.49 0.95 -16.35
CA ILE A 214 1.75 -0.15 -15.72
C ILE A 214 0.52 -0.49 -16.55
N GLN A 215 -0.27 0.50 -16.98
CA GLN A 215 -1.44 0.28 -17.82
C GLN A 215 -1.11 -0.40 -19.16
N LYS A 216 0.01 -0.05 -19.79
CA LYS A 216 0.46 -0.72 -21.02
C LYS A 216 0.91 -2.18 -20.78
N MET A 217 1.51 -2.45 -19.64
CA MET A 217 2.06 -3.77 -19.30
C MET A 217 1.03 -4.71 -18.65
N ALA A 218 0.02 -4.17 -17.96
CA ALA A 218 -0.94 -4.96 -17.19
C ALA A 218 -1.71 -6.00 -18.04
N PRO A 219 -2.18 -5.70 -19.26
CA PRO A 219 -2.88 -6.69 -20.09
C PRO A 219 -1.96 -7.80 -20.61
N HIS A 220 -0.67 -7.50 -20.83
CA HIS A 220 0.31 -8.45 -21.35
C HIS A 220 0.87 -9.36 -20.26
N ALA A 221 0.85 -8.91 -19.00
CA ALA A 221 1.25 -9.72 -17.86
C ALA A 221 0.09 -10.64 -17.43
N MET A 222 -1.14 -10.14 -17.33
CA MET A 222 -2.24 -10.83 -16.66
C MET A 222 -2.82 -12.00 -17.48
N PRO A 223 -2.89 -13.24 -16.94
CA PRO A 223 -3.55 -14.36 -17.61
C PRO A 223 -5.00 -14.03 -17.97
N GLU A 224 -5.46 -14.46 -19.15
CA GLU A 224 -6.79 -14.15 -19.69
C GLU A 224 -7.93 -14.53 -18.72
N VAL A 225 -7.79 -15.68 -18.06
CA VAL A 225 -8.75 -16.17 -17.05
C VAL A 225 -8.92 -15.16 -15.91
N MET A 226 -7.83 -14.53 -15.45
CA MET A 226 -7.88 -13.52 -14.40
C MET A 226 -8.52 -12.21 -14.90
N GLN A 227 -8.38 -11.88 -16.19
CA GLN A 227 -9.03 -10.70 -16.79
C GLN A 227 -10.54 -10.88 -16.78
N GLN A 228 -11.03 -12.00 -17.33
CA GLN A 228 -12.47 -12.32 -17.39
C GLN A 228 -13.09 -12.44 -15.99
N TRP A 229 -12.37 -13.03 -15.03
CA TRP A 229 -12.82 -13.09 -13.64
C TRP A 229 -12.96 -11.71 -12.98
N SER A 230 -12.11 -10.75 -13.37
CA SER A 230 -12.10 -9.38 -12.84
C SER A 230 -13.18 -8.48 -13.44
N GLU A 231 -13.87 -8.91 -14.50
CA GLU A 231 -14.94 -8.12 -15.11
C GLU A 231 -16.15 -7.97 -14.19
N PRO A 232 -16.81 -6.80 -14.21
CA PRO A 232 -17.95 -6.53 -13.34
C PRO A 232 -19.15 -7.40 -13.70
N LEU A 233 -19.74 -8.03 -12.69
CA LEU A 233 -20.96 -8.81 -12.80
C LEU A 233 -22.21 -7.95 -12.58
N PRO A 234 -23.33 -8.26 -13.27
CA PRO A 234 -24.64 -7.74 -12.95
C PRO A 234 -25.02 -8.01 -11.50
N LYS A 235 -25.75 -7.09 -10.86
CA LYS A 235 -26.10 -7.16 -9.42
C LYS A 235 -26.88 -8.42 -9.05
N GLU A 236 -27.64 -8.95 -10.01
CA GLU A 236 -28.43 -10.17 -9.86
C GLU A 236 -27.56 -11.42 -9.70
N GLN A 237 -26.32 -11.39 -10.22
CA GLN A 237 -25.37 -12.49 -10.17
C GLN A 237 -24.39 -12.38 -8.99
N TRP A 238 -24.58 -11.41 -8.10
CA TRP A 238 -23.67 -11.24 -6.97
C TRP A 238 -23.88 -12.36 -5.94
N THR A 239 -22.77 -13.00 -5.57
CA THR A 239 -22.75 -14.05 -4.55
C THR A 239 -23.10 -13.45 -3.20
N LYS A 240 -24.06 -14.07 -2.51
CA LYS A 240 -24.46 -13.65 -1.15
C LYS A 240 -23.63 -14.37 -0.09
N PRO A 241 -23.48 -13.79 1.11
CA PRO A 241 -22.88 -14.49 2.25
C PRO A 241 -23.60 -15.81 2.53
N SER A 242 -22.86 -16.85 2.97
CA SER A 242 -23.49 -18.12 3.33
C SER A 242 -24.42 -17.98 4.52
N GLU A 243 -25.44 -18.85 4.59
CA GLU A 243 -26.37 -18.90 5.71
C GLU A 243 -25.65 -19.16 7.04
N GLU A 244 -24.58 -19.96 7.02
CA GLU A 244 -23.76 -20.24 8.20
C GLU A 244 -23.07 -18.96 8.71
N LEU A 245 -22.46 -18.20 7.80
CA LEU A 245 -21.79 -16.94 8.14
C LEU A 245 -22.78 -15.91 8.69
N VAL A 246 -23.97 -15.79 8.08
CA VAL A 246 -25.03 -14.89 8.56
C VAL A 246 -25.47 -15.29 9.96
N ARG A 247 -25.74 -16.58 10.19
CA ARG A 247 -26.13 -17.13 11.50
C ARG A 247 -25.07 -16.88 12.56
N MET A 248 -23.80 -17.15 12.27
CA MET A 248 -22.70 -16.90 13.22
C MET A 248 -22.54 -15.41 13.52
N SER A 249 -22.68 -14.55 12.51
CA SER A 249 -22.63 -13.09 12.69
C SER A 249 -23.74 -12.59 13.62
N GLU A 250 -24.95 -13.13 13.49
CA GLU A 250 -26.04 -12.81 14.42
C GLU A 250 -25.76 -13.28 15.84
N GLN A 251 -25.21 -14.49 16.02
CA GLN A 251 -24.82 -15.00 17.33
C GLN A 251 -23.78 -14.10 18.00
N VAL A 252 -22.75 -13.65 17.27
CA VAL A 252 -21.75 -12.70 17.77
C VAL A 252 -22.42 -11.40 18.21
N ARG A 253 -23.31 -10.82 17.40
CA ARG A 253 -24.04 -9.59 17.74
C ARG A 253 -24.88 -9.77 19.01
N GLN A 254 -25.56 -10.90 19.16
CA GLN A 254 -26.39 -11.17 20.35
C GLN A 254 -25.54 -11.34 21.61
N LEU A 255 -24.44 -12.08 21.55
CA LEU A 255 -23.52 -12.24 22.68
C LEU A 255 -22.85 -10.92 23.05
N HIS A 256 -22.42 -10.13 22.07
CA HIS A 256 -21.82 -8.83 22.31
C HIS A 256 -22.80 -7.85 22.95
N LYS A 257 -24.07 -7.83 22.52
CA LYS A 257 -25.13 -7.03 23.17
C LYS A 257 -25.36 -7.44 24.63
N ARG A 258 -25.29 -8.73 24.95
CA ARG A 258 -25.44 -9.24 26.32
C ARG A 258 -24.24 -8.91 27.20
N GLN A 259 -23.03 -8.93 26.63
CA GLN A 259 -21.76 -8.77 27.35
C GLN A 259 -20.84 -7.75 26.66
N PRO A 260 -21.18 -6.45 26.68
CA PRO A 260 -20.44 -5.44 25.91
C PRO A 260 -19.01 -5.22 26.42
N ARG A 261 -18.74 -5.50 27.70
CA ARG A 261 -17.40 -5.34 28.31
C ARG A 261 -16.45 -6.49 28.01
N ARG A 262 -16.94 -7.59 27.45
CA ARG A 262 -16.12 -8.77 27.19
C ARG A 262 -15.27 -8.55 25.92
N PRO A 263 -14.02 -9.04 25.89
CA PRO A 263 -13.18 -8.93 24.70
C PRO A 263 -13.86 -9.59 23.49
N ILE A 264 -13.87 -8.88 22.36
CA ILE A 264 -14.56 -9.35 21.15
C ILE A 264 -13.96 -10.67 20.61
N THR A 265 -12.65 -10.87 20.79
CA THR A 265 -11.94 -12.09 20.38
C THR A 265 -12.45 -13.33 21.10
N GLU A 266 -12.79 -13.22 22.39
CA GLU A 266 -13.37 -14.32 23.16
C GLU A 266 -14.78 -14.66 22.69
N ILE A 267 -15.57 -13.65 22.34
CA ILE A 267 -16.92 -13.82 21.79
C ILE A 267 -16.84 -14.57 20.46
N PHE A 268 -15.94 -14.16 19.56
CA PHE A 268 -15.71 -14.86 18.29
C PHE A 268 -15.25 -16.31 18.52
N ALA A 269 -14.33 -16.54 19.46
CA ALA A 269 -13.84 -17.88 19.78
C ALA A 269 -14.94 -18.78 20.38
N GLU A 270 -15.87 -18.23 21.14
CA GLU A 270 -17.03 -18.95 21.66
C GLU A 270 -18.03 -19.33 20.56
N VAL A 271 -18.41 -18.37 19.70
CA VAL A 271 -19.30 -18.65 18.56
C VAL A 271 -18.70 -19.69 17.62
N ARG A 272 -17.38 -19.62 17.37
CA ARG A 272 -16.67 -20.62 16.57
C ARG A 272 -16.69 -22.01 17.20
N ARG A 273 -16.59 -22.11 18.53
CA ARG A 273 -16.71 -23.39 19.25
C ARG A 273 -18.12 -23.96 19.21
N MET A 274 -19.15 -23.11 19.19
CA MET A 274 -20.55 -23.52 19.04
C MET A 274 -20.88 -23.99 17.62
N ASN A 275 -20.14 -23.52 16.61
CA ASN A 275 -20.34 -23.85 15.19
C ASN A 275 -19.05 -24.44 14.60
N PRO A 276 -18.71 -25.70 14.93
CA PRO A 276 -17.57 -26.36 14.31
C PRO A 276 -17.82 -26.54 12.80
N CYS A 277 -16.84 -26.18 11.97
CA CYS A 277 -16.90 -26.50 10.53
C CYS A 277 -17.08 -28.01 10.37
N ARG A 278 -18.11 -28.44 9.62
CA ARG A 278 -18.13 -29.81 9.09
C ARG A 278 -16.95 -29.94 8.14
N LYS A 279 -16.00 -30.83 8.46
CA LYS A 279 -15.01 -31.25 7.46
C LYS A 279 -15.79 -31.89 6.30
N PRO A 280 -15.54 -31.51 5.03
CA PRO A 280 -16.09 -32.24 3.91
C PRO A 280 -15.42 -33.62 3.89
N GLY A 281 -16.13 -34.66 4.37
CA GLY A 281 -15.65 -36.04 4.36
C GLY A 281 -15.83 -36.84 5.67
N GLY A 282 -17.02 -36.80 6.26
CA GLY A 282 -17.43 -37.69 7.36
C GLY A 282 -18.90 -38.02 7.26
#